data_AF-A0A2S8PRP2-F1
#
_entry.id   AF-A0A2S8PRP2-F1
#
_cell.length_a   1.000
_cell.length_b   1.000
_cell.length_c   1.000
_cell.angle_alpha   90.00
_cell.angle_beta   90.00
_cell.angle_gamma   90.00
#
_symmetry.space_group_name_H-M   'P 1'
#
loop_
_entity.id
_entity.type
_entity.pdbx_description
1 polymer ?
#
loop_
_entity_poly.entity_id
_entity_poly.type
_entity_poly.pdbx_seq_one_letter_code
_entity_poly.pdbx_strand_id
1 'polypeptide(L)'
;MIMLLVLAAVILVVIYAFEGKLFGLQDRKAEGSLTVVEAIEKIRGEGYVSYMIDERPVADGEVAFFLRKTPSGGYTIVAEYVKKIEKGWRWGYGGSFGASNYHPGLSDAEARKESFFAMYMPGTEGTEFGSSPFPMYYGIALHPDISRIVVKDPTGYEKQAQIIPIEQNFKLFYVFLDASQGTKFEITGYDQSGNIIRRVTQDEANPNNTGTTRID
;
A
#
# COMPACT_ATOMS: atom_id res chain seq x y z
N MET A 1 46.63 -9.94 -16.87
CA MET A 1 46.82 -8.64 -16.19
C MET A 1 45.75 -7.62 -16.58
N ILE A 2 45.52 -7.34 -17.87
CA ILE A 2 44.49 -6.39 -18.34
C ILE A 2 43.07 -6.75 -17.87
N MET A 3 42.68 -8.03 -17.95
CA MET A 3 41.33 -8.47 -17.54
C MET A 3 41.05 -8.28 -16.04
N LEU A 4 42.08 -8.36 -15.19
CA LEU A 4 41.96 -8.17 -13.74
C LEU A 4 41.75 -6.70 -13.37
N LEU A 5 42.41 -5.79 -14.10
CA LEU A 5 42.28 -4.35 -13.93
C LEU A 5 40.91 -3.84 -14.41
N VAL A 6 40.40 -4.39 -15.51
CA VAL A 6 39.05 -4.08 -16.00
C VAL A 6 37.98 -4.54 -15.01
N LEU A 7 38.11 -5.73 -14.44
CA LEU A 7 37.18 -6.24 -13.43
C LEU A 7 37.19 -5.38 -12.15
N ALA A 8 38.36 -4.99 -11.66
CA ALA A 8 38.49 -4.10 -10.51
C ALA A 8 37.87 -2.72 -10.76
N ALA A 9 38.06 -2.15 -11.96
CA ALA A 9 37.45 -0.88 -12.33
C ALA A 9 35.92 -0.95 -12.39
N VAL A 10 35.36 -2.04 -12.94
CA VAL A 10 33.90 -2.25 -12.97
C VAL A 10 33.34 -2.39 -11.55
N ILE A 11 34.01 -3.13 -10.67
CA ILE A 11 33.61 -3.28 -9.27
C ILE A 11 33.61 -1.92 -8.55
N LEU A 12 34.66 -1.11 -8.72
CA LEU A 12 34.73 0.22 -8.11
C LEU A 12 33.65 1.17 -8.61
N VAL A 13 33.33 1.14 -9.91
CA VAL A 13 32.23 1.95 -10.48
C VAL A 13 30.87 1.48 -9.93
N VAL A 14 30.66 0.18 -9.79
CA VAL A 14 29.43 -0.37 -9.19
C VAL A 14 29.31 0.03 -7.73
N ILE A 15 30.38 -0.10 -6.93
CA ILE A 15 30.40 0.31 -5.52
C ILE A 15 30.12 1.81 -5.40
N TYR A 16 30.81 2.65 -6.17
CA TYR A 16 30.63 4.10 -6.10
C TYR A 16 29.23 4.54 -6.54
N ALA A 17 28.66 3.90 -7.56
CA ALA A 17 27.28 4.14 -7.98
C ALA A 17 26.27 3.66 -6.93
N PHE A 18 26.54 2.54 -6.25
CA PHE A 18 25.69 2.03 -5.16
C PHE A 18 25.75 2.92 -3.93
N GLU A 19 26.95 3.30 -3.50
CA GLU A 19 27.19 4.20 -2.37
C GLU A 19 26.60 5.58 -2.64
N GLY A 20 26.84 6.18 -3.81
CA GLY A 20 26.26 7.49 -4.16
C GLY A 20 24.73 7.48 -4.14
N LYS A 21 24.10 6.38 -4.58
CA LYS A 21 22.64 6.22 -4.52
C LYS A 21 22.14 5.99 -3.08
N LEU A 22 22.90 5.25 -2.27
CA LEU A 22 22.56 4.97 -0.88
C LEU A 22 22.70 6.21 0.02
N PHE A 23 23.80 6.95 -0.10
CA PHE A 23 24.02 8.22 0.59
C PHE A 23 23.00 9.28 0.16
N GLY A 24 22.73 9.41 -1.15
CA GLY A 24 21.71 10.35 -1.63
C GLY A 24 20.28 10.04 -1.13
N LEU A 25 19.96 8.76 -0.88
CA LEU A 25 18.69 8.37 -0.25
C LEU A 25 18.67 8.67 1.26
N GLN A 26 19.79 8.48 1.96
CA GLN A 26 19.93 8.83 3.38
C GLN A 26 19.80 10.35 3.60
N ASP A 27 20.44 11.17 2.78
CA ASP A 27 20.35 12.63 2.86
C ASP A 27 18.94 13.14 2.58
N ARG A 28 18.26 12.57 1.58
CA ARG A 28 16.85 12.90 1.27
C ARG A 28 15.89 12.52 2.39
N LYS A 29 16.19 11.47 3.16
CA LYS A 29 15.43 11.09 4.35
C LYS A 29 15.72 12.00 5.55
N ALA A 30 16.86 12.69 5.62
CA ALA A 30 17.23 13.50 6.78
C ALA A 30 16.48 14.84 6.85
N GLU A 31 16.14 15.42 5.70
CA GLU A 31 15.47 16.71 5.59
C GLU A 31 13.96 16.57 5.42
N GLY A 32 13.18 17.21 6.28
CA GLY A 32 11.71 17.27 6.17
C GLY A 32 11.21 18.05 4.96
N SER A 33 10.00 17.71 4.53
CA SER A 33 9.22 18.40 3.48
C SER A 33 8.06 19.20 4.09
N LEU A 34 7.51 20.19 3.38
CA LEU A 34 6.43 21.03 3.88
C LEU A 34 5.09 20.30 3.90
N THR A 35 4.89 19.39 2.95
CA THR A 35 3.66 18.57 2.83
C THR A 35 3.94 17.07 2.81
N VAL A 36 2.90 16.28 3.04
CA VAL A 36 2.93 14.81 2.94
C VAL A 36 3.27 14.37 1.51
N VAL A 37 2.63 14.98 0.51
CA VAL A 37 2.92 14.73 -0.91
C VAL A 37 4.38 15.02 -1.24
N GLU A 38 4.91 16.17 -0.84
CA GLU A 38 6.32 16.50 -1.06
C GLU A 38 7.27 15.51 -0.36
N ALA A 39 6.93 15.01 0.83
CA ALA A 39 7.73 14.00 1.51
C ALA A 39 7.78 12.68 0.72
N ILE A 40 6.64 12.26 0.15
CA ILE A 40 6.55 11.08 -0.71
C ILE A 40 7.35 11.29 -2.00
N GLU A 41 7.11 12.39 -2.70
CA GLU A 41 7.74 12.67 -4.01
C GLU A 41 9.24 12.95 -3.91
N LYS A 42 9.73 13.46 -2.77
CA LYS A 42 11.18 13.58 -2.51
C LYS A 42 11.90 12.23 -2.59
N ILE A 43 11.23 11.15 -2.15
CA ILE A 43 11.76 9.78 -2.20
C ILE A 43 11.42 9.07 -3.52
N ARG A 44 10.18 9.22 -4.01
CA ARG A 44 9.65 8.45 -5.13
C ARG A 44 9.83 9.11 -6.51
N GLY A 45 10.14 10.41 -6.53
CA GLY A 45 10.18 11.25 -7.72
C GLY A 45 8.97 12.17 -7.83
N GLU A 46 9.15 13.30 -8.51
CA GLU A 46 8.10 14.28 -8.80
C GLU A 46 6.96 13.66 -9.62
N GLY A 47 5.72 14.01 -9.29
CA GLY A 47 4.52 13.50 -9.97
C GLY A 47 4.19 12.03 -9.67
N TYR A 48 4.80 11.45 -8.63
CA TYR A 48 4.48 10.09 -8.19
C TYR A 48 3.04 9.98 -7.67
N VAL A 49 2.53 11.04 -7.04
CA VAL A 49 1.16 11.11 -6.55
C VAL A 49 0.28 11.67 -7.65
N SER A 50 -0.49 10.80 -8.33
CA SER A 50 -1.35 11.25 -9.45
C SER A 50 -2.72 11.74 -8.99
N TYR A 51 -3.32 11.09 -7.99
CA TYR A 51 -4.61 11.48 -7.43
C TYR A 51 -4.71 11.07 -5.96
N MET A 52 -4.71 12.05 -5.07
CA MET A 52 -4.87 11.81 -3.63
C MET A 52 -6.32 11.39 -3.32
N ILE A 53 -6.48 10.27 -2.61
CA ILE A 53 -7.79 9.75 -2.19
C ILE A 53 -8.10 10.15 -0.74
N ASP A 54 -7.18 9.88 0.18
CA ASP A 54 -7.36 10.15 1.61
C ASP A 54 -5.99 10.34 2.28
N GLU A 55 -5.92 11.29 3.20
CA GLU A 55 -4.79 11.47 4.11
C GLU A 55 -5.33 11.18 5.52
N ARG A 56 -4.97 10.02 6.07
CA ARG A 56 -5.52 9.53 7.33
C ARG A 56 -4.58 9.87 8.48
N PRO A 57 -4.98 10.75 9.43
CA PRO A 57 -4.17 11.02 10.61
C PRO A 57 -3.95 9.77 11.46
N VAL A 58 -2.72 9.58 11.90
CA VAL A 58 -2.30 8.57 12.88
C VAL A 58 -1.47 9.26 13.97
N ALA A 59 -1.12 8.53 15.03
CA ALA A 59 -0.54 9.12 16.25
C ALA A 59 0.69 10.01 16.00
N ASP A 60 1.57 9.65 15.07
CA ASP A 60 2.82 10.37 14.79
C ASP A 60 3.00 10.76 13.32
N GLY A 61 1.91 10.82 12.55
CA GLY A 61 1.97 11.14 11.13
C GLY A 61 0.65 10.93 10.40
N GLU A 62 0.75 10.60 9.13
CA GLU A 62 -0.40 10.33 8.26
C GLU A 62 -0.14 9.10 7.38
N VAL A 63 -1.20 8.37 7.06
CA VAL A 63 -1.19 7.37 5.98
C VAL A 63 -1.91 7.98 4.78
N ALA A 64 -1.15 8.23 3.71
CA ALA A 64 -1.65 8.76 2.46
C ALA A 64 -2.06 7.62 1.52
N PHE A 65 -3.29 7.66 1.04
CA PHE A 65 -3.82 6.74 0.04
C PHE A 65 -4.03 7.50 -1.27
N PHE A 66 -3.47 6.98 -2.37
CA PHE A 66 -3.58 7.65 -3.66
C PHE A 66 -3.52 6.67 -4.83
N LEU A 67 -4.01 7.12 -5.98
CA LEU A 67 -3.75 6.47 -7.26
C LEU A 67 -2.47 7.03 -7.86
N ARG A 68 -1.65 6.13 -8.37
CA ARG A 68 -0.51 6.47 -9.22
C ARG A 68 -0.75 5.92 -10.62
N LYS A 69 -0.69 6.80 -11.62
CA LYS A 69 -0.72 6.42 -13.03
C LYS A 69 0.63 5.84 -13.44
N THR A 70 0.62 4.67 -14.05
CA THR A 70 1.85 4.05 -14.58
C THR A 70 2.17 4.63 -15.95
N PRO A 71 3.44 4.57 -16.40
CA PRO A 71 3.80 4.98 -17.76
C PRO A 71 3.05 4.21 -18.87
N SER A 72 2.61 2.98 -18.59
CA SER A 72 1.79 2.17 -19.48
C SER A 72 0.31 2.57 -19.52
N GLY A 73 -0.10 3.60 -18.77
CA GLY A 73 -1.47 4.10 -18.71
C GLY A 73 -2.38 3.38 -17.70
N GLY A 74 -1.87 2.38 -16.98
CA GLY A 74 -2.59 1.72 -15.90
C GLY A 74 -2.56 2.50 -14.59
N TYR A 75 -3.19 1.95 -13.55
CA TYR A 75 -3.19 2.52 -12.21
C TYR A 75 -2.59 1.56 -11.20
N THR A 76 -1.93 2.13 -10.21
CA THR A 76 -1.51 1.46 -8.98
C THR A 76 -2.17 2.16 -7.80
N ILE A 77 -2.60 1.36 -6.83
CA ILE A 77 -3.18 1.81 -5.59
C ILE A 77 -2.06 1.81 -4.57
N VAL A 78 -1.86 2.94 -3.91
CA VAL A 78 -0.70 3.19 -3.06
C VAL A 78 -1.15 3.59 -1.67
N ALA A 79 -0.45 3.05 -0.66
CA ALA A 79 -0.52 3.52 0.72
C ALA A 79 0.90 3.84 1.21
N GLU A 80 1.13 5.07 1.65
CA GLU A 80 2.41 5.55 2.16
C GLU A 80 2.22 6.17 3.56
N TYR A 81 2.93 5.66 4.56
CA TYR A 81 3.05 6.30 5.86
C TYR A 81 4.11 7.40 5.81
N VAL A 82 3.73 8.59 6.25
CA VAL A 82 4.57 9.77 6.34
C VAL A 82 4.56 10.27 7.78
N LYS A 83 5.74 10.31 8.38
CA LYS A 83 5.93 10.69 9.77
C LYS A 83 5.98 12.21 9.91
N LYS A 84 5.28 12.73 10.92
CA LYS A 84 5.45 14.12 11.34
C LYS A 84 6.76 14.26 12.11
N ILE A 85 7.57 15.26 11.74
CA ILE A 85 8.79 15.62 12.46
C ILE A 85 8.72 17.10 12.87
N GLU A 86 9.65 17.57 13.72
CA GLU A 86 9.66 18.96 14.20
C GLU A 86 9.60 19.99 13.05
N LYS A 87 10.28 19.70 11.93
CA LYS A 87 10.31 20.53 10.72
C LYS A 87 9.66 19.82 9.54
N GLY A 88 8.34 19.67 9.60
CA GLY A 88 7.54 19.20 8.48
C GLY A 88 7.27 17.70 8.49
N TRP A 89 7.50 17.05 7.35
CA TRP A 89 7.09 15.67 7.09
C TRP A 89 8.24 14.86 6.51
N ARG A 90 8.31 13.58 6.87
CA ARG A 90 9.32 12.65 6.35
C ARG A 90 8.68 11.34 5.97
N TRP A 91 8.99 10.85 4.77
CA TRP A 91 8.56 9.54 4.32
C TRP A 91 9.04 8.42 5.26
N GLY A 92 8.12 7.54 5.65
CA GLY A 92 8.39 6.43 6.56
C GLY A 92 8.48 5.10 5.82
N TYR A 93 7.34 4.59 5.37
CA TYR A 93 7.21 3.27 4.76
C TYR A 93 5.96 3.22 3.87
N GLY A 94 5.94 2.36 2.85
CA GLY A 94 4.72 2.13 2.10
C GLY A 94 4.80 1.07 1.03
N GLY A 95 3.66 0.86 0.38
CA GLY A 95 3.43 -0.22 -0.57
C GLY A 95 2.46 0.18 -1.67
N SER A 96 2.50 -0.57 -2.76
CA SER A 96 1.53 -0.41 -3.86
C SER A 96 1.22 -1.74 -4.51
N PHE A 97 0.03 -1.82 -5.09
CA PHE A 97 -0.40 -2.93 -5.94
C PHE A 97 -1.16 -2.39 -7.15
N GLY A 98 -1.27 -3.19 -8.20
CA GLY A 98 -2.02 -2.82 -9.40
C GLY A 98 -2.35 -4.03 -10.25
N ALA A 99 -3.45 -3.93 -10.99
CA ALA A 99 -3.85 -4.89 -12.00
C ALA A 99 -4.62 -4.14 -13.11
N SER A 100 -4.77 -4.76 -14.28
CA SER A 100 -5.38 -4.11 -15.44
C SER A 100 -6.84 -3.71 -15.21
N ASN A 101 -7.54 -4.40 -14.32
CA ASN A 101 -8.93 -4.14 -13.92
C ASN A 101 -9.04 -3.18 -12.72
N TYR A 102 -7.93 -2.73 -12.13
CA TYR A 102 -7.94 -1.89 -10.93
C TYR A 102 -7.92 -0.41 -11.32
N HIS A 103 -8.97 0.05 -11.98
CA HIS A 103 -9.10 1.43 -12.41
C HIS A 103 -10.51 1.98 -12.21
N PRO A 104 -10.65 3.32 -12.05
CA PRO A 104 -11.94 3.98 -12.11
C PRO A 104 -12.61 3.86 -13.49
N GLY A 105 -13.93 4.06 -13.57
CA GLY A 105 -14.69 4.00 -14.82
C GLY A 105 -15.16 2.61 -15.29
N LEU A 106 -15.10 1.57 -14.45
CA LEU A 106 -15.70 0.27 -14.77
C LEU A 106 -17.23 0.37 -14.87
N SER A 107 -17.81 -0.27 -15.90
CA SER A 107 -19.26 -0.47 -15.95
C SER A 107 -19.72 -1.44 -14.87
N ASP A 108 -21.00 -1.39 -14.48
CA ASP A 108 -21.58 -2.35 -13.52
C ASP A 108 -21.39 -3.80 -13.96
N ALA A 109 -21.47 -4.08 -15.27
CA ALA A 109 -21.31 -5.42 -15.81
C ALA A 109 -19.87 -5.95 -15.69
N GLU A 110 -18.86 -5.07 -15.79
CA GLU A 110 -17.45 -5.42 -15.56
C GLU A 110 -17.18 -5.54 -14.06
N ALA A 111 -17.62 -4.56 -13.29
CA ALA A 111 -17.42 -4.48 -11.84
C ALA A 111 -18.04 -5.66 -11.08
N ARG A 112 -19.18 -6.20 -11.55
CA ARG A 112 -19.83 -7.38 -10.96
C ARG A 112 -19.10 -8.70 -11.19
N LYS A 113 -18.12 -8.75 -12.10
CA LYS A 113 -17.22 -9.89 -12.28
C LYS A 113 -16.07 -9.88 -11.27
N GLU A 114 -15.92 -8.75 -10.58
CA GLU A 114 -14.87 -8.50 -9.60
C GLU A 114 -15.45 -8.48 -8.18
N SER A 115 -14.58 -8.53 -7.17
CA SER A 115 -14.98 -8.42 -5.76
C SER A 115 -14.19 -7.29 -5.08
N PHE A 116 -13.31 -7.65 -4.14
CA PHE A 116 -12.36 -6.76 -3.51
C PHE A 116 -10.97 -7.40 -3.53
N PHE A 117 -9.93 -6.59 -3.67
CA PHE A 117 -8.54 -7.00 -3.47
C PHE A 117 -8.01 -6.35 -2.20
N ALA A 118 -7.27 -7.11 -1.39
CA ALA A 118 -6.66 -6.64 -0.15
C ALA A 118 -5.15 -6.94 -0.15
N MET A 119 -4.36 -5.95 0.27
CA MET A 119 -2.93 -6.07 0.52
C MET A 119 -2.65 -5.84 2.00
N TYR A 120 -1.87 -6.74 2.60
CA TYR A 120 -1.36 -6.57 3.95
C TYR A 120 -0.11 -5.67 3.96
N MET A 121 -0.07 -4.73 4.89
CA MET A 121 1.11 -3.97 5.24
C MET A 121 1.58 -4.41 6.62
N PRO A 122 2.79 -4.99 6.75
CA PRO A 122 3.33 -5.40 8.04
C PRO A 122 3.74 -4.18 8.87
N GLY A 123 3.73 -4.34 10.20
CA GLY A 123 4.40 -3.40 11.10
C GLY A 123 5.90 -3.35 10.85
N THR A 124 6.51 -2.18 11.02
CA THR A 124 7.94 -1.97 10.71
C THR A 124 8.82 -1.81 11.94
N GLU A 125 8.30 -2.02 13.16
CA GLU A 125 9.09 -1.94 14.39
C GLU A 125 10.30 -2.88 14.33
N GLY A 126 11.47 -2.38 14.75
CA GLY A 126 12.74 -3.10 14.68
C GLY A 126 13.41 -3.13 13.29
N THR A 127 12.82 -2.49 12.28
CA THR A 127 13.43 -2.33 10.95
C THR A 127 14.07 -0.95 10.75
N GLU A 128 14.74 -0.73 9.62
CA GLU A 128 15.29 0.58 9.24
C GLU A 128 14.24 1.70 9.09
N PHE A 129 12.96 1.34 8.95
CA PHE A 129 11.85 2.29 8.83
C PHE A 129 11.33 2.77 10.19
N GLY A 130 11.77 2.15 11.29
CA GLY A 130 11.31 2.45 12.65
C GLY A 130 9.85 2.05 12.87
N SER A 131 9.21 2.61 13.90
CA SER A 131 7.80 2.32 14.19
C SER A 131 6.87 2.96 13.16
N SER A 132 5.84 2.22 12.76
CA SER A 132 4.77 2.62 11.83
C SER A 132 3.40 2.43 12.49
N PRO A 133 2.31 3.02 11.96
CA PRO A 133 0.95 2.70 12.38
C PRO A 133 0.47 1.30 11.93
N PHE A 134 1.26 0.59 11.12
CA PHE A 134 0.95 -0.76 10.66
C PHE A 134 1.20 -1.80 11.76
N PRO A 135 0.49 -2.95 11.77
CA PRO A 135 -0.11 -3.61 10.61
C PRO A 135 -1.44 -3.04 10.12
N MET A 136 -1.71 -3.20 8.82
CA MET A 136 -2.94 -2.72 8.18
C MET A 136 -3.30 -3.59 6.98
N TYR A 137 -4.59 -3.82 6.75
CA TYR A 137 -5.07 -4.16 5.39
C TYR A 137 -5.55 -2.90 4.70
N TYR A 138 -5.21 -2.76 3.43
CA TYR A 138 -5.86 -1.81 2.54
C TYR A 138 -6.11 -2.44 1.18
N GLY A 139 -7.02 -1.86 0.41
CA GLY A 139 -7.47 -2.49 -0.80
C GLY A 139 -8.49 -1.70 -1.57
N ILE A 140 -9.00 -2.31 -2.64
CA ILE A 140 -10.11 -1.75 -3.41
C ILE A 140 -11.27 -2.73 -3.48
N ALA A 141 -12.48 -2.20 -3.42
CA ALA A 141 -13.71 -2.93 -3.70
C ALA A 141 -14.29 -2.41 -5.02
N LEU A 142 -14.46 -3.33 -5.97
CA LEU A 142 -14.96 -3.04 -7.30
C LEU A 142 -16.43 -3.40 -7.44
N HIS A 143 -16.88 -4.48 -6.80
CA HIS A 143 -18.28 -4.90 -6.89
C HIS A 143 -19.21 -3.80 -6.35
N PRO A 144 -20.22 -3.36 -7.13
CA PRO A 144 -21.10 -2.24 -6.76
C PRO A 144 -21.80 -2.46 -5.43
N ASP A 145 -22.23 -3.70 -5.17
CA ASP A 145 -23.04 -4.01 -4.00
C ASP A 145 -22.21 -4.17 -2.71
N ILE A 146 -20.87 -4.25 -2.77
CA ILE A 146 -20.06 -4.29 -1.54
C ILE A 146 -20.24 -2.98 -0.79
N SER A 147 -20.84 -3.07 0.40
CA SER A 147 -21.15 -1.94 1.27
C SER A 147 -20.41 -2.00 2.60
N ARG A 148 -19.90 -3.18 2.97
CA ARG A 148 -19.17 -3.41 4.22
C ARG A 148 -18.08 -4.44 3.99
N ILE A 149 -16.89 -4.18 4.54
CA ILE A 149 -15.78 -5.14 4.60
C ILE A 149 -15.39 -5.34 6.06
N VAL A 150 -15.19 -6.59 6.46
CA VAL A 150 -14.75 -6.96 7.80
C VAL A 150 -13.50 -7.83 7.70
N VAL A 151 -12.55 -7.59 8.58
CA VAL A 151 -11.38 -8.42 8.78
C VAL A 151 -11.49 -9.12 10.13
N LYS A 152 -11.30 -10.43 10.12
CA LYS A 152 -11.43 -11.32 11.26
C LYS A 152 -10.12 -12.03 11.52
N ASP A 153 -9.69 -12.05 12.77
CA ASP A 153 -8.50 -12.79 13.20
C ASP A 153 -8.86 -14.24 13.63
N PRO A 154 -7.86 -15.11 13.92
CA PRO A 154 -8.11 -16.50 14.27
C PRO A 154 -8.81 -16.68 15.63
N THR A 155 -8.81 -15.65 16.49
CA THR A 155 -9.55 -15.66 17.76
C THR A 155 -11.03 -15.38 17.55
N GLY A 156 -11.39 -14.93 16.35
CA GLY A 156 -12.75 -14.58 15.95
C GLY A 156 -13.09 -13.11 16.19
N TYR A 157 -12.13 -12.29 16.61
CA TYR A 157 -12.33 -10.85 16.77
C TYR A 157 -12.38 -10.18 15.38
N GLU A 158 -13.37 -9.29 15.22
CA GLU A 158 -13.72 -8.67 13.94
C GLU A 158 -13.51 -7.15 14.00
N LYS A 159 -12.85 -6.60 12.98
CA LYS A 159 -12.73 -5.16 12.74
C LYS A 159 -13.37 -4.81 11.41
N GLN A 160 -14.24 -3.81 11.42
CA GLN A 160 -14.82 -3.27 10.20
C GLN A 160 -13.83 -2.31 9.54
N ALA A 161 -13.66 -2.45 8.22
CA ALA A 161 -12.86 -1.54 7.42
C ALA A 161 -13.57 -0.20 7.21
N GLN A 162 -12.79 0.87 7.17
CA GLN A 162 -13.24 2.13 6.62
C GLN A 162 -13.34 1.97 5.11
N ILE A 163 -14.43 2.48 4.52
CA ILE A 163 -14.63 2.52 3.06
C ILE A 163 -14.70 3.98 2.63
N ILE A 164 -13.99 4.30 1.56
CA ILE A 164 -13.97 5.63 0.92
C ILE A 164 -14.40 5.44 -0.53
N PRO A 165 -15.64 5.85 -0.88
CA PRO A 165 -16.09 5.86 -2.25
C PRO A 165 -15.24 6.85 -3.07
N ILE A 166 -14.69 6.39 -4.19
CA ILE A 166 -13.96 7.23 -5.15
C ILE A 166 -14.87 7.44 -6.36
N GLU A 167 -15.41 6.35 -6.89
CA GLU A 167 -16.44 6.32 -7.93
C GLU A 167 -17.46 5.19 -7.65
N GLN A 168 -18.52 5.11 -8.46
CA GLN A 168 -19.61 4.14 -8.29
C GLN A 168 -19.12 2.69 -8.06
N ASN A 169 -18.17 2.25 -8.88
CA ASN A 169 -17.63 0.89 -8.89
C ASN A 169 -16.17 0.83 -8.45
N PHE A 170 -15.71 1.85 -7.72
CA PHE A 170 -14.33 1.92 -7.27
C PHE A 170 -14.26 2.56 -5.88
N LYS A 171 -14.01 1.75 -4.88
CA LYS A 171 -13.96 2.18 -3.47
C LYS A 171 -12.62 1.75 -2.87
N LEU A 172 -11.94 2.66 -2.19
CA LEU A 172 -10.82 2.31 -1.32
C LEU A 172 -11.39 1.74 -0.02
N PHE A 173 -10.72 0.74 0.56
CA PHE A 173 -10.96 0.36 1.94
C PHE A 173 -9.66 0.15 2.70
N TYR A 174 -9.68 0.34 4.02
CA TYR A 174 -8.56 0.00 4.90
C TYR A 174 -9.01 -0.31 6.33
N VAL A 175 -8.17 -1.02 7.07
CA VAL A 175 -8.34 -1.33 8.49
C VAL A 175 -6.99 -1.50 9.17
N PHE A 176 -6.77 -0.74 10.25
CA PHE A 176 -5.60 -0.91 11.11
C PHE A 176 -5.80 -2.10 12.06
N LEU A 177 -4.75 -2.90 12.20
CA LEU A 177 -4.73 -4.13 12.98
C LEU A 177 -3.75 -3.99 14.13
N ASP A 178 -3.91 -4.81 15.15
CA ASP A 178 -2.93 -4.92 16.23
C ASP A 178 -1.95 -6.04 15.92
N ALA A 179 -0.64 -5.82 16.15
CA ALA A 179 0.39 -6.82 15.89
C ALA A 179 0.13 -8.15 16.65
N SER A 180 -0.55 -8.08 17.80
CA SER A 180 -0.95 -9.25 18.59
C SER A 180 -1.98 -10.15 17.89
N GLN A 181 -2.68 -9.66 16.86
CA GLN A 181 -3.66 -10.45 16.10
C GLN A 181 -2.99 -11.47 15.15
N GLY A 182 -1.67 -11.37 14.95
CA GLY A 182 -0.90 -12.26 14.09
C GLY A 182 -0.97 -11.89 12.60
N THR A 183 -0.84 -12.89 11.74
CA THR A 183 -0.70 -12.72 10.28
C THR A 183 -1.73 -13.51 9.47
N LYS A 184 -2.73 -14.12 10.13
CA LYS A 184 -3.76 -14.93 9.49
C LYS A 184 -5.10 -14.25 9.65
N PHE A 185 -5.76 -13.94 8.54
CA PHE A 185 -6.98 -13.17 8.55
C PHE A 185 -8.00 -13.69 7.55
N GLU A 186 -9.27 -13.60 7.92
CA GLU A 186 -10.38 -13.72 6.99
C GLU A 186 -10.92 -12.34 6.67
N ILE A 187 -10.98 -12.00 5.38
CA ILE A 187 -11.56 -10.74 4.91
C ILE A 187 -12.87 -11.08 4.20
N THR A 188 -13.97 -10.45 4.62
CA THR A 188 -15.30 -10.70 4.05
C THR A 188 -15.94 -9.39 3.60
N GLY A 189 -16.37 -9.36 2.34
CA GLY A 189 -17.16 -8.29 1.74
C GLY A 189 -18.65 -8.66 1.72
N TYR A 190 -19.48 -7.75 2.22
CA TYR A 190 -20.92 -7.94 2.37
C TYR A 190 -21.71 -6.93 1.53
N ASP A 191 -22.89 -7.34 1.08
CA ASP A 191 -23.91 -6.44 0.57
C ASP A 191 -24.62 -5.67 1.71
N GLN A 192 -25.53 -4.77 1.35
CA GLN A 192 -26.30 -3.97 2.32
C GLN A 192 -27.25 -4.80 3.20
N SER A 193 -27.66 -5.98 2.72
CA SER A 193 -28.53 -6.90 3.46
C SER A 193 -27.75 -7.83 4.40
N GLY A 194 -26.42 -7.77 4.35
CA GLY A 194 -25.53 -8.64 5.11
C GLY A 194 -25.21 -9.97 4.44
N ASN A 195 -25.58 -10.16 3.17
CA ASN A 195 -25.16 -11.34 2.41
C ASN A 195 -23.69 -11.23 2.06
N ILE A 196 -23.00 -12.36 2.03
CA ILE A 196 -21.58 -12.43 1.66
C ILE A 196 -21.48 -12.36 0.14
N ILE A 197 -20.79 -11.34 -0.37
CA ILE A 197 -20.42 -11.27 -1.79
C ILE A 197 -19.13 -12.06 -2.02
N ARG A 198 -18.15 -11.89 -1.12
CA ARG A 198 -16.86 -12.61 -1.20
C ARG A 198 -16.25 -12.77 0.19
N ARG A 199 -15.58 -13.89 0.38
CA ARG A 199 -14.71 -14.16 1.53
C ARG A 199 -13.36 -14.67 1.03
N VAL A 200 -12.28 -14.19 1.62
CA VAL A 200 -10.93 -14.69 1.37
C VAL A 200 -10.22 -14.91 2.69
N THR A 201 -9.40 -15.96 2.77
CA THR A 201 -8.49 -16.18 3.90
C THR A 201 -7.07 -15.94 3.42
N GLN A 202 -6.33 -15.13 4.15
CA GLN A 202 -4.95 -14.79 3.87
C GLN A 202 -4.07 -15.19 5.06
N ASP A 203 -2.93 -15.81 4.76
CA ASP A 203 -1.87 -16.12 5.71
C ASP A 203 -0.60 -15.43 5.24
N GLU A 204 -0.30 -14.28 5.81
CA GLU A 204 0.81 -13.42 5.39
C GLU A 204 2.17 -13.97 5.81
N ALA A 205 2.20 -15.06 6.61
CA ALA A 205 3.42 -15.82 6.86
C ALA A 205 3.71 -16.82 5.71
N ASN A 206 2.74 -17.09 4.83
CA ASN A 206 2.91 -17.98 3.69
C ASN A 206 3.39 -17.19 2.46
N PRO A 207 4.62 -17.45 1.95
CA PRO A 207 5.16 -16.71 0.81
C PRO A 207 4.40 -16.95 -0.51
N ASN A 208 3.54 -17.97 -0.57
CA ASN A 208 2.72 -18.27 -1.75
C ASN A 208 1.34 -17.60 -1.73
N ASN A 209 1.06 -16.75 -0.74
CA ASN A 209 -0.21 -16.04 -0.65
C ASN A 209 -0.27 -14.93 -1.71
N THR A 210 -0.60 -15.28 -2.95
CA THR A 210 -0.91 -14.33 -4.01
C THR A 210 -2.38 -13.97 -3.90
N GLY A 211 -2.69 -12.71 -3.60
CA GLY A 211 -4.07 -12.23 -3.52
C GLY A 211 -4.78 -12.34 -4.87
N THR A 212 -5.37 -13.49 -5.18
CA THR A 212 -6.13 -13.69 -6.43
C THR A 212 -7.61 -13.38 -6.23
N THR A 213 -8.16 -12.55 -7.12
CA THR A 213 -9.53 -12.04 -7.12
C THR A 213 -10.21 -12.34 -8.44
N ARG A 214 -10.98 -13.42 -8.46
CA ARG A 214 -12.09 -13.62 -9.40
C ARG A 214 -13.27 -14.17 -8.61
N ILE A 215 -14.48 -13.71 -8.94
CA ILE A 215 -15.72 -14.39 -8.54
C ILE A 215 -15.98 -15.44 -9.62
N ASP A 216 -16.19 -16.69 -9.21
CA ASP A 216 -16.55 -17.81 -10.10
C ASP A 216 -18.01 -17.70 -10.55
#